data_AF-A0A1B0CEU6-F1
#
_entry.id   AF-A0A1B0CEU6-F1
#
_cell.length_a   1.000
_cell.length_b   1.000
_cell.length_c   1.000
_cell.angle_alpha   90.00
_cell.angle_beta   90.00
_cell.angle_gamma   90.00
#
_symmetry.space_group_name_H-M   'P 1'
#
loop_
_entity.id
_entity.type
_entity.pdbx_description
1 polymer ?
#
loop_
_entity_poly.entity_id
_entity_poly.type
_entity_poly.pdbx_seq_one_letter_code
_entity_poly.pdbx_strand_id
1 'polypeptide(L)'
;MEALEAGDECVITTNEKLLPSIEMYDAVVFSSESQINFPEKRSPDQLYVFTSRESPLYTKNNYQKDLMQYNLTMTYRRDSDVFWPSGFIADAAIDASAWEFRPPKWKHAVFEKYGATVKLTSIIADKSKFSAWLKSQCTDKSMRIDFMSILENYIEIDIYGECGRLDCPGTQDECLEMVERDYFFIFIAENSICKDFITEALFSAMRYYIVPVVYGGANYGDFLPPHSFIDANKFNRTTELADYLQRLASDPTEYGKFFWWKKFYPQVRTKRTIRGLCRAIQEFSTRPARTGKFANIQSWWQDDSQCAQVPIIQLI
;
A
#
# COMPACT_ATOMS: atom_id res chain seq x y z
N MET A 1 -15.28 13.65 -12.36
CA MET A 1 -16.49 12.82 -12.57
C MET A 1 -16.14 11.43 -12.05
N GLU A 2 -16.17 11.24 -10.73
CA GLU A 2 -15.96 9.93 -10.11
C GLU A 2 -17.24 9.53 -9.41
N ALA A 3 -17.63 8.29 -9.70
CA ALA A 3 -18.96 7.76 -9.49
C ALA A 3 -19.35 7.69 -8.02
N LEU A 4 -20.66 7.80 -7.79
CA LEU A 4 -21.36 7.32 -6.61
C LEU A 4 -20.90 5.88 -6.32
N GLU A 5 -19.93 5.68 -5.44
CA GLU A 5 -19.82 4.38 -4.79
C GLU A 5 -21.02 4.31 -3.85
N ALA A 6 -22.03 3.53 -4.23
CA ALA A 6 -23.02 3.07 -3.28
C ALA A 6 -22.28 2.28 -2.19
N GLY A 7 -21.93 2.97 -1.10
CA GLY A 7 -21.94 2.32 0.20
C GLY A 7 -23.38 1.88 0.39
N ASP A 8 -23.62 0.62 0.71
CA ASP A 8 -24.98 0.04 0.73
C ASP A 8 -25.92 0.77 1.73
N GLU A 9 -25.44 1.81 2.44
CA GLU A 9 -26.13 2.58 3.48
C GLU A 9 -25.83 4.12 3.50
N CYS A 10 -25.05 4.71 2.56
CA CYS A 10 -24.89 6.18 2.50
C CYS A 10 -24.52 6.74 1.11
N VAL A 11 -24.81 8.03 0.88
CA VAL A 11 -24.47 8.76 -0.37
C VAL A 11 -23.20 9.57 -0.15
N ILE A 12 -22.17 9.31 -0.98
CA ILE A 12 -20.91 10.06 -0.96
C ILE A 12 -20.82 10.88 -2.24
N THR A 13 -20.46 12.15 -2.10
CA THR A 13 -20.37 13.09 -3.22
C THR A 13 -19.18 14.00 -3.07
N THR A 14 -18.58 14.38 -4.20
CA THR A 14 -17.63 15.50 -4.30
C THR A 14 -18.31 16.80 -4.76
N ASN A 15 -19.61 16.76 -5.07
CA ASN A 15 -20.41 17.93 -5.39
C ASN A 15 -20.84 18.62 -4.08
N GLU A 16 -20.10 19.65 -3.68
CA GLU A 16 -20.38 20.47 -2.48
C GLU A 16 -21.78 21.12 -2.50
N LYS A 17 -22.38 21.29 -3.69
CA LYS A 17 -23.71 21.89 -3.88
C LYS A 17 -24.83 20.87 -3.96
N LEU A 18 -24.59 19.60 -3.64
CA LEU A 18 -25.64 18.59 -3.62
C LEU A 18 -26.76 18.96 -2.62
N LEU A 19 -26.38 19.50 -1.46
CA LEU A 19 -27.31 20.03 -0.46
C LEU A 19 -27.22 21.57 -0.37
N PRO A 20 -28.31 22.25 0.03
CA PRO A 20 -28.34 23.71 0.13
C PRO A 20 -27.35 24.35 1.11
N SER A 21 -26.91 23.61 2.14
CA SER A 21 -25.97 24.09 3.16
C SER A 21 -24.98 23.00 3.55
N ILE A 22 -23.75 23.39 3.88
CA ILE A 22 -22.71 22.48 4.38
C ILE A 22 -23.14 21.79 5.67
N GLU A 23 -23.96 22.44 6.51
CA GLU A 23 -24.45 21.89 7.78
C GLU A 23 -25.44 20.72 7.61
N MET A 24 -25.94 20.49 6.38
CA MET A 24 -26.87 19.40 6.06
C MET A 24 -26.18 18.07 5.75
N TYR A 25 -24.86 18.06 5.56
CA TYR A 25 -24.11 16.82 5.39
C TYR A 25 -23.84 16.18 6.75
N ASP A 26 -24.07 14.88 6.88
CA ASP A 26 -23.77 14.13 8.11
C ASP A 26 -22.28 14.13 8.44
N ALA A 27 -21.44 14.11 7.41
CA ALA A 27 -20.00 14.16 7.54
C ALA A 27 -19.33 14.97 6.41
N VAL A 28 -18.20 15.60 6.73
CA VAL A 28 -17.31 16.27 5.79
C VAL A 28 -15.95 15.58 5.83
N VAL A 29 -15.43 15.22 4.66
CA VAL A 29 -14.21 14.44 4.50
C VAL A 29 -13.08 15.35 4.03
N PHE A 30 -12.03 15.44 4.83
CA PHE A 30 -10.86 16.29 4.54
C PHE A 30 -9.69 15.42 4.10
N SER A 31 -9.13 15.73 2.93
CA SER A 31 -7.97 15.06 2.37
C SER A 31 -6.70 15.81 2.72
N SER A 32 -5.75 15.09 3.31
CA SER A 32 -4.41 15.56 3.68
C SER A 32 -3.55 16.07 2.51
N GLU A 33 -3.92 15.70 1.30
CA GLU A 33 -3.25 15.98 0.04
C GLU A 33 -3.60 17.38 -0.51
N SER A 34 -4.71 17.95 -0.04
CA SER A 34 -5.18 19.29 -0.39
C SER A 34 -5.03 20.23 0.81
N GLN A 35 -4.96 21.53 0.55
CA GLN A 35 -5.00 22.51 1.64
C GLN A 35 -6.35 22.42 2.37
N ILE A 36 -6.31 22.21 3.68
CA ILE A 36 -7.52 22.09 4.50
C ILE A 36 -7.97 23.48 4.94
N ASN A 37 -9.18 23.85 4.55
CA ASN A 37 -9.90 25.02 5.04
C ASN A 37 -11.21 24.54 5.66
N PHE A 38 -11.34 24.64 6.98
CA PHE A 38 -12.58 24.25 7.64
C PHE A 38 -13.70 25.25 7.33
N PRO A 39 -14.93 24.78 7.08
CA PRO A 39 -16.11 25.63 6.99
C PRO A 39 -16.28 26.52 8.23
N GLU A 40 -16.73 27.76 8.03
CA GLU A 40 -17.05 28.68 9.14
C GLU A 40 -18.22 28.21 9.99
N LYS A 41 -19.11 27.40 9.41
CA LYS A 41 -20.28 26.83 10.07
C LYS A 41 -20.20 25.32 10.08
N ARG A 42 -20.56 24.75 11.22
CA ARG A 42 -20.57 23.31 11.46
C ARG A 42 -21.76 22.98 12.35
N SER A 43 -22.60 22.06 11.87
CA SER A 43 -23.67 21.50 12.71
C SER A 43 -23.05 20.76 13.90
N PRO A 44 -23.61 20.85 15.13
CA PRO A 44 -23.15 20.07 16.28
C PRO A 44 -23.14 18.56 16.03
N ASP A 45 -23.99 18.09 15.11
CA ASP A 45 -24.10 16.69 14.76
C ASP A 45 -23.14 16.24 13.66
N GLN A 46 -22.54 17.18 12.92
CA GLN A 46 -21.72 16.89 11.75
C GLN A 46 -20.33 16.36 12.13
N LEU A 47 -19.94 15.24 11.51
CA LEU A 47 -18.64 14.61 11.71
C LEU A 47 -17.60 15.14 10.72
N TYR A 48 -16.40 15.44 11.20
CA TYR A 48 -15.24 15.73 10.35
C TYR A 48 -14.34 14.50 10.30
N VAL A 49 -14.00 14.08 9.09
CA VAL A 49 -13.20 12.87 8.84
C VAL A 49 -11.86 13.28 8.24
N PHE A 50 -10.77 12.98 8.94
CA PHE A 50 -9.42 13.13 8.38
C PHE A 50 -9.10 11.94 7.48
N THR A 51 -8.61 12.20 6.27
CA THR A 51 -8.27 11.15 5.31
C THR A 51 -6.94 11.37 4.65
N SER A 52 -6.26 10.26 4.34
CA SER A 52 -5.00 10.29 3.60
C SER A 52 -4.75 8.98 2.88
N ARG A 53 -4.34 9.09 1.61
CA ARG A 53 -3.84 8.01 0.76
C ARG A 53 -2.30 8.02 0.72
N GLU A 54 -1.69 9.19 0.90
CA GLU A 54 -0.23 9.36 0.85
C GLU A 54 0.44 9.34 2.22
N SER A 55 1.76 9.20 2.24
CA SER A 55 2.52 9.28 3.49
C SER A 55 2.52 10.70 4.07
N PRO A 56 2.70 10.86 5.40
CA PRO A 56 2.83 12.15 6.07
C PRO A 56 3.89 13.06 5.44
N LEU A 57 4.96 12.47 4.86
CA LEU A 57 6.03 13.21 4.21
C LEU A 57 5.57 13.91 2.92
N TYR A 58 4.48 13.47 2.29
CA TYR A 58 3.92 14.07 1.07
C TYR A 58 2.64 14.87 1.32
N THR A 59 2.22 15.01 2.58
CA THR A 59 1.10 15.88 2.95
C THR A 59 1.52 17.35 3.07
N LYS A 60 0.65 18.27 2.66
CA LYS A 60 0.98 19.71 2.53
C LYS A 60 0.45 20.58 3.66
N ASN A 61 -0.34 20.02 4.56
CA ASN A 61 -1.04 20.80 5.60
C ASN A 61 -0.18 21.00 6.86
N ASN A 62 -0.39 22.15 7.49
CA ASN A 62 0.07 22.42 8.84
C ASN A 62 -1.06 22.11 9.82
N TYR A 63 -1.00 20.93 10.41
CA TYR A 63 -2.04 20.39 11.29
C TYR A 63 -2.00 20.94 12.72
N GLN A 64 -1.03 21.81 13.07
CA GLN A 64 -0.88 22.34 14.44
C GLN A 64 -2.11 23.13 14.88
N LYS A 65 -2.91 23.62 13.92
CA LYS A 65 -4.11 24.41 14.15
C LYS A 65 -5.39 23.57 14.20
N ASP A 66 -5.31 22.27 13.96
CA ASP A 66 -6.47 21.39 13.78
C ASP A 66 -6.83 20.61 15.05
N LEU A 67 -6.44 21.12 16.23
CA LEU A 67 -6.68 20.47 17.51
C LEU A 67 -8.16 20.13 17.70
N MET A 68 -8.44 18.85 17.96
CA MET A 68 -9.77 18.28 18.19
C MET A 68 -10.81 18.53 17.09
N GLN A 69 -10.40 18.87 15.86
CA GLN A 69 -11.35 19.13 14.77
C GLN A 69 -12.00 17.85 14.23
N TYR A 70 -11.23 16.77 14.14
CA TYR A 70 -11.66 15.51 13.53
C TYR A 70 -12.31 14.57 14.55
N ASN A 71 -13.39 13.93 14.12
CA ASN A 71 -14.07 12.88 14.87
C ASN A 71 -13.58 11.50 14.47
N LEU A 72 -13.30 11.32 13.18
CA LEU A 72 -12.89 10.05 12.58
C LEU A 72 -11.64 10.21 11.74
N THR A 73 -10.88 9.13 11.63
CA THR A 73 -9.69 9.02 10.77
C THR A 73 -9.85 7.86 9.78
N MET A 74 -9.50 8.08 8.52
CA MET A 74 -9.55 7.07 7.45
C MET A 74 -8.26 7.10 6.62
N THR A 75 -7.32 6.21 6.93
CA THR A 75 -5.99 6.19 6.31
C THR A 75 -5.44 4.77 6.18
N TYR A 76 -4.27 4.62 5.56
CA TYR A 76 -3.56 3.34 5.52
C TYR A 76 -3.03 2.87 6.88
N ARG A 77 -3.02 3.71 7.93
CA ARG A 77 -2.55 3.26 9.24
C ARG A 77 -3.59 2.34 9.88
N ARG A 78 -3.11 1.24 10.46
CA ARG A 78 -4.00 0.24 11.10
C ARG A 78 -4.66 0.75 12.39
N ASP A 79 -4.19 1.86 12.93
CA ASP A 79 -4.76 2.50 14.11
C ASP A 79 -5.78 3.60 13.80
N SER A 80 -6.10 3.85 12.52
CA SER A 80 -7.23 4.69 12.12
C SER A 80 -8.58 4.10 12.55
N ASP A 81 -9.60 4.95 12.73
CA ASP A 81 -10.98 4.53 12.98
C ASP A 81 -11.53 3.71 11.80
N VAL A 82 -11.12 4.10 10.59
CA VAL A 82 -11.34 3.38 9.35
C VAL A 82 -10.00 3.02 8.73
N PHE A 83 -9.65 1.73 8.77
CA PHE A 83 -8.48 1.24 8.07
C PHE A 83 -8.74 1.22 6.55
N TRP A 84 -7.91 1.95 5.82
CA TRP A 84 -8.04 2.18 4.38
C TRP A 84 -6.70 1.90 3.70
N PRO A 85 -6.37 0.62 3.44
CA PRO A 85 -5.12 0.24 2.77
C PRO A 85 -5.20 0.38 1.24
N SER A 86 -4.04 0.52 0.57
CA SER A 86 -3.95 0.53 -0.90
C SER A 86 -4.35 -0.79 -1.55
N GLY A 87 -4.37 -1.88 -0.78
CA GLY A 87 -4.80 -3.17 -1.27
C GLY A 87 -4.84 -4.21 -0.16
N PHE A 88 -5.26 -5.41 -0.52
CA PHE A 88 -5.30 -6.54 0.40
C PHE A 88 -5.19 -7.86 -0.34
N ILE A 89 -4.79 -8.88 0.43
CA ILE A 89 -4.72 -10.27 0.00
C ILE A 89 -5.64 -11.07 0.91
N ALA A 90 -6.52 -11.88 0.33
CA ALA A 90 -7.51 -12.65 1.07
C ALA A 90 -7.68 -14.06 0.49
N ASP A 91 -8.17 -14.97 1.34
CA ASP A 91 -8.60 -16.29 0.89
C ASP A 91 -9.88 -16.19 0.03
N ALA A 92 -10.24 -17.29 -0.63
CA ALA A 92 -11.42 -17.32 -1.50
C ALA A 92 -12.76 -17.25 -0.75
N ALA A 93 -12.76 -17.49 0.56
CA ALA A 93 -13.98 -17.52 1.39
C ALA A 93 -14.31 -16.13 1.98
N ILE A 94 -13.31 -15.24 2.09
CA ILE A 94 -13.54 -13.86 2.50
C ILE A 94 -14.28 -13.12 1.39
N ASP A 95 -15.49 -12.66 1.73
CA ASP A 95 -16.20 -11.71 0.92
C ASP A 95 -15.41 -10.38 0.93
N ALA A 96 -14.71 -10.12 -0.18
CA ALA A 96 -13.93 -8.92 -0.40
C ALA A 96 -14.78 -7.63 -0.37
N SER A 97 -16.11 -7.73 -0.43
CA SER A 97 -17.03 -6.62 -0.25
C SER A 97 -17.45 -6.40 1.21
N ALA A 98 -17.23 -7.40 2.07
CA ALA A 98 -17.52 -7.33 3.50
C ALA A 98 -16.39 -6.56 4.21
N TRP A 99 -16.80 -5.50 4.86
CA TRP A 99 -15.95 -4.41 5.32
C TRP A 99 -15.02 -4.72 6.50
N GLU A 100 -15.00 -5.97 6.96
CA GLU A 100 -14.09 -6.37 8.01
C GLU A 100 -12.78 -6.80 7.38
N PHE A 101 -11.87 -5.84 7.18
CA PHE A 101 -10.45 -6.20 7.09
C PHE A 101 -10.08 -6.86 8.42
N ARG A 102 -10.24 -8.18 8.48
CA ARG A 102 -9.67 -8.99 9.53
C ARG A 102 -8.22 -9.21 9.14
N PRO A 103 -7.26 -8.91 10.03
CA PRO A 103 -5.87 -9.26 9.79
C PRO A 103 -5.82 -10.72 9.32
N PRO A 104 -5.36 -10.97 8.09
CA PRO A 104 -5.41 -12.30 7.51
C PRO A 104 -4.61 -13.26 8.41
N LYS A 105 -5.24 -14.38 8.76
CA LYS A 105 -4.56 -15.44 9.50
C LYS A 105 -3.76 -16.29 8.52
N TRP A 106 -2.50 -15.92 8.34
CA TRP A 106 -1.63 -16.63 7.43
C TRP A 106 -1.36 -18.06 7.89
N LYS A 107 -1.67 -19.00 7.01
CA LYS A 107 -1.17 -20.38 7.08
C LYS A 107 0.36 -20.38 7.16
N HIS A 108 0.88 -21.26 8.02
CA HIS A 108 2.31 -21.53 8.08
C HIS A 108 2.79 -22.10 6.73
N ALA A 109 3.93 -21.60 6.25
CA ALA A 109 4.48 -22.04 4.99
C ALA A 109 5.04 -23.46 5.12
N VAL A 110 4.61 -24.37 4.24
CA VAL A 110 5.06 -25.77 4.23
C VAL A 110 5.53 -26.13 2.82
N PHE A 111 6.85 -26.25 2.67
CA PHE A 111 7.51 -26.42 1.37
C PHE A 111 7.91 -27.85 1.02
N GLU A 112 7.98 -28.76 2.00
CA GLU A 112 8.38 -30.16 1.79
C GLU A 112 7.51 -30.92 0.77
N LYS A 113 6.25 -30.47 0.60
CA LYS A 113 5.28 -31.01 -0.38
C LYS A 113 4.94 -30.02 -1.50
N TYR A 114 5.70 -28.92 -1.62
CA TYR A 114 5.44 -27.94 -2.66
C TYR A 114 6.05 -28.40 -3.98
N GLY A 115 5.20 -28.98 -4.84
CA GLY A 115 5.50 -29.15 -6.25
C GLY A 115 5.00 -27.93 -7.02
N ALA A 116 5.90 -27.23 -7.70
CA ALA A 116 5.50 -26.21 -8.66
C ALA A 116 4.56 -26.84 -9.71
N THR A 117 3.50 -26.12 -10.08
CA THR A 117 2.61 -26.58 -11.15
C THR A 117 3.36 -26.51 -12.49
N VAL A 118 2.94 -27.31 -13.48
CA VAL A 118 3.52 -27.25 -14.84
C VAL A 118 3.52 -25.81 -15.39
N LYS A 119 2.43 -25.07 -15.14
CA LYS A 119 2.32 -23.65 -15.51
C LYS A 119 3.36 -22.77 -14.81
N LEU A 120 3.60 -22.98 -13.51
CA LEU A 120 4.59 -22.19 -12.78
C LEU A 120 6.00 -22.53 -13.26
N THR A 121 6.30 -23.81 -13.47
CA THR A 121 7.60 -24.25 -13.97
C THR A 121 7.90 -23.65 -15.35
N SER A 122 6.91 -23.57 -16.26
CA SER A 122 7.10 -22.90 -17.55
C SER A 122 7.35 -21.40 -17.41
N ILE A 123 6.55 -20.71 -16.57
CA ILE A 123 6.74 -19.27 -16.30
C ILE A 123 8.16 -19.00 -15.78
N ILE A 124 8.66 -19.83 -14.86
CA ILE A 124 10.01 -19.65 -14.30
C ILE A 124 11.09 -19.92 -15.36
N ALA A 125 10.89 -20.92 -16.22
CA ALA A 125 11.85 -21.27 -17.27
C ALA A 125 11.97 -20.21 -18.38
N ASP A 126 10.91 -19.43 -18.63
CA ASP A 126 10.89 -18.38 -19.65
C ASP A 126 11.57 -17.08 -19.20
N LYS A 127 11.80 -16.90 -17.88
CA LYS A 127 12.46 -15.70 -17.34
C LYS A 127 13.92 -15.65 -17.76
N SER A 128 14.36 -14.50 -18.24
CA SER A 128 15.72 -14.28 -18.74
C SER A 128 16.39 -13.01 -18.22
N LYS A 129 15.60 -12.05 -17.73
CA LYS A 129 16.08 -10.79 -17.18
C LYS A 129 16.07 -10.81 -15.66
N PHE A 130 16.98 -10.06 -15.04
CA PHE A 130 17.20 -10.15 -13.61
C PHE A 130 16.10 -9.46 -12.79
N SER A 131 16.02 -8.13 -12.88
CA SER A 131 15.03 -7.37 -12.10
C SER A 131 14.54 -6.12 -12.81
N ALA A 132 13.32 -5.70 -12.46
CA ALA A 132 12.71 -4.48 -12.98
C ALA A 132 12.27 -3.56 -11.82
N TRP A 133 12.29 -2.25 -12.08
CA TRP A 133 11.70 -1.24 -11.19
C TRP A 133 10.78 -0.32 -11.98
N LEU A 134 9.48 -0.40 -11.70
CA LEU A 134 8.47 0.45 -12.33
C LEU A 134 8.31 1.73 -11.50
N LYS A 135 8.90 2.84 -11.95
CA LYS A 135 9.01 4.08 -11.18
C LYS A 135 8.13 5.18 -11.77
N SER A 136 7.11 5.59 -11.02
CA SER A 136 6.18 6.67 -11.40
C SER A 136 6.51 8.05 -10.81
N GLN A 137 7.41 8.14 -9.83
CA GLN A 137 7.79 9.41 -9.20
C GLN A 137 9.31 9.53 -9.09
N CYS A 138 9.85 10.59 -9.69
CA CYS A 138 11.30 10.73 -9.87
C CYS A 138 12.03 11.32 -8.67
N THR A 139 11.29 11.83 -7.69
CA THR A 139 11.80 12.34 -6.42
C THR A 139 11.45 11.39 -5.29
N ASP A 140 12.21 11.43 -4.22
CA ASP A 140 11.99 10.60 -3.05
C ASP A 140 12.33 11.33 -1.74
N LYS A 141 11.66 10.88 -0.68
CA LYS A 141 11.97 11.23 0.72
C LYS A 141 12.41 10.00 1.51
N SER A 142 12.66 8.88 0.82
CA SER A 142 13.01 7.57 1.35
C SER A 142 14.43 7.11 1.01
N MET A 143 15.22 7.92 0.27
CA MET A 143 16.52 7.51 -0.28
C MET A 143 16.45 6.22 -1.13
N ARG A 144 15.27 5.91 -1.68
CA ARG A 144 15.10 4.77 -2.58
C ARG A 144 15.93 4.93 -3.86
N ILE A 145 16.17 6.15 -4.32
CA ILE A 145 16.99 6.39 -5.51
C ILE A 145 18.44 6.02 -5.22
N ASP A 146 18.99 6.46 -4.08
CA ASP A 146 20.35 6.09 -3.66
C ASP A 146 20.48 4.58 -3.43
N PHE A 147 19.49 3.98 -2.75
CA PHE A 147 19.43 2.53 -2.55
C PHE A 147 19.49 1.77 -3.88
N MET A 148 18.63 2.13 -4.84
CA MET A 148 18.59 1.49 -6.14
C MET A 148 19.87 1.73 -6.93
N SER A 149 20.42 2.95 -6.93
CA SER A 149 21.66 3.29 -7.63
C SER A 149 22.88 2.53 -7.10
N ILE A 150 22.93 2.26 -5.79
CA ILE A 150 24.00 1.46 -5.21
C ILE A 150 23.82 -0.02 -5.56
N LEU A 151 22.59 -0.53 -5.49
CA LEU A 151 22.26 -1.92 -5.80
C LEU A 151 22.53 -2.27 -7.27
N GLU A 152 22.35 -1.33 -8.20
CA GLU A 152 22.71 -1.47 -9.62
C GLU A 152 24.19 -1.80 -9.86
N ASN A 153 25.10 -1.54 -8.91
CA ASN A 153 26.50 -1.95 -9.04
C ASN A 153 26.71 -3.46 -8.84
N TYR A 154 25.72 -4.17 -8.32
CA TYR A 154 25.81 -5.59 -7.96
C TYR A 154 24.85 -6.48 -8.76
N ILE A 155 23.75 -5.93 -9.24
CA ILE A 155 22.73 -6.65 -10.02
C ILE A 155 22.17 -5.77 -11.13
N GLU A 156 21.63 -6.40 -12.18
CA GLU A 156 20.94 -5.69 -13.26
C GLU A 156 19.54 -5.26 -12.83
N ILE A 157 19.23 -3.97 -12.98
CA ILE A 157 17.93 -3.38 -12.68
C ILE A 157 17.46 -2.56 -13.89
N ASP A 158 16.42 -3.05 -14.57
CA ASP A 158 15.77 -2.32 -15.64
C ASP A 158 14.74 -1.34 -15.07
N ILE A 159 14.96 -0.03 -15.25
CA ILE A 159 14.07 1.02 -14.75
C ILE A 159 13.10 1.48 -15.84
N TYR A 160 11.81 1.30 -15.57
CA TYR A 160 10.70 1.65 -16.45
C TYR A 160 9.91 2.87 -15.96
N GLY A 161 9.32 3.59 -16.91
CA GLY A 161 8.44 4.74 -16.68
C GLY A 161 9.16 6.08 -16.86
N GLU A 162 8.48 7.17 -16.50
CA GLU A 162 8.93 8.55 -16.76
C GLU A 162 10.32 8.89 -16.19
N CYS A 163 10.76 8.14 -15.20
CA CYS A 163 12.04 8.33 -14.52
C CYS A 163 13.16 7.40 -15.01
N GLY A 164 12.83 6.45 -15.89
CA GLY A 164 13.73 5.43 -16.42
C GLY A 164 14.12 5.70 -17.86
N ARG A 165 14.79 4.71 -18.47
CA ARG A 165 15.13 4.73 -19.92
C ARG A 165 14.27 3.77 -20.74
N LEU A 166 13.42 3.00 -20.07
CA LEU A 166 12.57 1.99 -20.66
C LEU A 166 11.11 2.39 -20.50
N ASP A 167 10.30 2.09 -21.51
CA ASP A 167 8.87 2.36 -21.51
C ASP A 167 8.08 1.09 -21.27
N CYS A 168 7.03 1.21 -20.47
CA CYS A 168 6.06 0.15 -20.29
C CYS A 168 5.25 -0.03 -21.58
N PRO A 169 4.99 -1.27 -22.03
CA PRO A 169 4.05 -1.50 -23.12
C PRO A 169 2.63 -1.19 -22.63
N GLY A 170 1.96 -0.27 -23.31
CA GLY A 170 0.53 -0.02 -23.13
C GLY A 170 0.13 0.35 -21.70
N THR A 171 -0.76 -0.44 -21.11
CA THR A 171 -1.34 -0.28 -19.78
C THR A 171 -0.43 -0.80 -18.67
N GLN A 172 -0.75 -0.45 -17.42
CA GLN A 172 -0.02 -0.96 -16.25
C GLN A 172 -0.06 -2.50 -16.17
N ASP A 173 -1.20 -3.12 -16.50
CA ASP A 173 -1.35 -4.58 -16.46
C ASP A 173 -0.51 -5.25 -17.56
N GLU A 174 -0.50 -4.70 -18.79
CA GLU A 174 0.38 -5.18 -19.88
C GLU A 174 1.87 -5.06 -19.52
N CYS A 175 2.25 -4.00 -18.81
CA CYS A 175 3.62 -3.87 -18.31
C CYS A 175 3.96 -4.93 -17.26
N LEU A 176 3.04 -5.20 -16.32
CA LEU A 176 3.24 -6.24 -15.30
C LEU A 176 3.24 -7.66 -15.90
N GLU A 177 2.49 -7.92 -16.97
CA GLU A 177 2.53 -9.18 -17.73
C GLU A 177 3.90 -9.38 -18.41
N MET A 178 4.44 -8.35 -19.04
CA MET A 178 5.81 -8.38 -19.58
C MET A 178 6.82 -8.65 -18.45
N VAL A 179 6.67 -7.95 -17.32
CA VAL A 179 7.57 -8.10 -16.18
C VAL A 179 7.50 -9.52 -15.60
N GLU A 180 6.29 -10.08 -15.44
CA GLU A 180 6.07 -11.48 -15.03
C GLU A 180 6.76 -12.46 -15.98
N ARG A 181 6.62 -12.26 -17.29
CA ARG A 181 7.21 -13.16 -18.28
C ARG A 181 8.74 -13.11 -18.26
N ASP A 182 9.31 -11.92 -18.24
CA ASP A 182 10.73 -11.74 -18.56
C ASP A 182 11.64 -11.70 -17.32
N TYR A 183 11.15 -11.27 -16.14
CA TYR A 183 11.99 -10.94 -14.99
C TYR A 183 11.82 -11.87 -13.78
N PHE A 184 12.90 -12.09 -13.02
CA PHE A 184 12.84 -12.77 -11.73
C PHE A 184 12.30 -11.86 -10.61
N PHE A 185 12.68 -10.59 -10.58
CA PHE A 185 12.33 -9.70 -9.48
C PHE A 185 11.68 -8.41 -9.94
N ILE A 186 10.74 -7.91 -9.14
CA ILE A 186 10.24 -6.54 -9.25
C ILE A 186 10.54 -5.78 -7.96
N PHE A 187 11.23 -4.66 -8.07
CA PHE A 187 11.46 -3.78 -6.93
C PHE A 187 10.23 -2.94 -6.65
N ILE A 188 9.79 -3.00 -5.39
CA ILE A 188 8.72 -2.17 -4.83
C ILE A 188 9.36 -1.28 -3.77
N ALA A 189 9.97 -0.19 -4.24
CA ALA A 189 10.63 0.79 -3.38
C ALA A 189 9.71 1.99 -3.11
N GLU A 190 9.14 2.02 -1.91
CA GLU A 190 8.18 3.03 -1.49
C GLU A 190 8.82 4.41 -1.43
N ASN A 191 8.04 5.44 -1.78
CA ASN A 191 8.53 6.83 -1.76
C ASN A 191 8.78 7.35 -0.33
N SER A 192 8.34 6.61 0.67
CA SER A 192 8.39 6.94 2.10
C SER A 192 8.60 5.68 2.93
N ILE A 193 9.52 5.73 3.90
CA ILE A 193 9.73 4.63 4.85
C ILE A 193 8.91 4.93 6.09
N CYS A 194 7.61 4.64 6.07
CA CYS A 194 6.72 4.92 7.19
C CYS A 194 6.02 3.66 7.71
N LYS A 195 5.65 3.66 8.98
CA LYS A 195 4.86 2.58 9.58
C LYS A 195 3.59 2.36 8.77
N ASP A 196 3.28 1.09 8.50
CA ASP A 196 2.08 0.63 7.77
C ASP A 196 1.91 1.16 6.33
N PHE A 197 2.84 1.97 5.80
CA PHE A 197 2.72 2.56 4.47
C PHE A 197 3.11 1.56 3.38
N ILE A 198 2.13 1.16 2.57
CA ILE A 198 2.26 0.27 1.43
C ILE A 198 1.37 0.82 0.32
N THR A 199 1.90 0.95 -0.89
CA THR A 199 1.15 1.46 -2.05
C THR A 199 0.54 0.35 -2.91
N GLU A 200 -0.30 0.76 -3.87
CA GLU A 200 -0.97 -0.13 -4.82
C GLU A 200 0.06 -0.92 -5.66
N ALA A 201 1.28 -0.39 -5.83
CA ALA A 201 2.35 -1.02 -6.61
C ALA A 201 2.64 -2.45 -6.11
N LEU A 202 2.70 -2.65 -4.79
CA LEU A 202 2.95 -3.96 -4.20
C LEU A 202 1.83 -4.95 -4.53
N PHE A 203 0.58 -4.55 -4.29
CA PHE A 203 -0.58 -5.42 -4.53
C PHE A 203 -0.79 -5.68 -6.03
N SER A 204 -0.50 -4.71 -6.88
CA SER A 204 -0.52 -4.89 -8.33
C SER A 204 0.48 -5.95 -8.78
N ALA A 205 1.73 -5.90 -8.29
CA ALA A 205 2.76 -6.90 -8.58
C ALA A 205 2.38 -8.29 -8.04
N MET A 206 1.81 -8.35 -6.83
CA MET A 206 1.40 -9.59 -6.17
C MET A 206 0.32 -10.38 -6.92
N ARG A 207 -0.37 -9.79 -7.90
CA ARG A 207 -1.28 -10.52 -8.81
C ARG A 207 -0.53 -11.52 -9.69
N TYR A 208 0.72 -11.24 -10.05
CA TYR A 208 1.52 -11.98 -11.00
C TYR A 208 2.53 -12.93 -10.34
N TYR A 209 3.09 -13.86 -11.10
CA TYR A 209 4.15 -14.79 -10.73
C TYR A 209 5.55 -14.14 -10.88
N ILE A 210 5.72 -13.04 -10.15
CA ILE A 210 7.02 -12.39 -9.94
C ILE A 210 7.26 -12.12 -8.45
N VAL A 211 8.50 -12.23 -8.00
CA VAL A 211 8.86 -12.02 -6.60
C VAL A 211 9.10 -10.53 -6.33
N PRO A 212 8.29 -9.87 -5.48
CA PRO A 212 8.54 -8.50 -5.11
C PRO A 212 9.68 -8.40 -4.09
N VAL A 213 10.62 -7.50 -4.37
CA VAL A 213 11.66 -7.05 -3.42
C VAL A 213 11.22 -5.70 -2.88
N VAL A 214 10.83 -5.67 -1.61
CA VAL A 214 10.21 -4.50 -0.98
C VAL A 214 11.23 -3.67 -0.21
N TYR A 215 11.12 -2.36 -0.32
CA TYR A 215 11.90 -1.37 0.43
C TYR A 215 10.93 -0.30 0.94
N GLY A 216 10.66 -0.32 2.25
CA GLY A 216 9.72 0.60 2.90
C GLY A 216 9.68 0.40 4.42
N GLY A 217 8.80 1.12 5.12
CA GLY A 217 8.75 1.11 6.61
C GLY A 217 7.70 0.19 7.22
N ALA A 218 6.89 -0.48 6.40
CA ALA A 218 5.83 -1.34 6.88
C ALA A 218 6.36 -2.66 7.45
N ASN A 219 5.66 -3.22 8.45
CA ASN A 219 5.86 -4.60 8.86
C ASN A 219 5.09 -5.52 7.89
N TYR A 220 5.70 -5.84 6.75
CA TYR A 220 5.03 -6.52 5.63
C TYR A 220 4.36 -7.86 6.00
N GLY A 221 4.85 -8.59 7.02
CA GLY A 221 4.22 -9.83 7.49
C GLY A 221 2.80 -9.65 8.05
N ASP A 222 2.42 -8.42 8.42
CA ASP A 222 1.07 -8.08 8.85
C ASP A 222 0.09 -7.92 7.67
N PHE A 223 0.61 -7.77 6.44
CA PHE A 223 -0.16 -7.44 5.23
C PHE A 223 -0.05 -8.49 4.13
N LEU A 224 1.02 -9.28 4.13
CA LEU A 224 1.35 -10.23 3.06
C LEU A 224 1.55 -11.64 3.60
N PRO A 225 1.19 -12.69 2.82
CA PRO A 225 1.48 -14.06 3.17
C PRO A 225 2.98 -14.29 3.47
N PRO A 226 3.32 -15.21 4.38
CA PRO A 226 4.70 -15.56 4.66
C PRO A 226 5.38 -16.10 3.39
N HIS A 227 6.64 -15.74 3.20
CA HIS A 227 7.45 -16.18 2.06
C HIS A 227 6.82 -15.81 0.70
N SER A 228 6.22 -14.63 0.59
CA SER A 228 5.69 -14.12 -0.68
C SER A 228 6.44 -12.90 -1.22
N PHE A 229 7.44 -12.41 -0.49
CA PHE A 229 8.19 -11.20 -0.79
C PHE A 229 9.58 -11.28 -0.14
N ILE A 230 10.49 -10.43 -0.59
CA ILE A 230 11.82 -10.26 -0.01
C ILE A 230 11.89 -8.85 0.58
N ASP A 231 12.04 -8.73 1.89
CA ASP A 231 12.20 -7.44 2.55
C ASP A 231 13.68 -7.04 2.56
N ALA A 232 14.03 -6.02 1.77
CA ALA A 232 15.39 -5.51 1.66
C ALA A 232 15.96 -5.10 3.03
N ASN A 233 15.11 -4.64 3.95
CA ASN A 233 15.54 -4.19 5.28
C ASN A 233 15.93 -5.34 6.23
N LYS A 234 15.78 -6.61 5.81
CA LYS A 234 16.23 -7.78 6.58
C LYS A 234 17.68 -8.17 6.29
N PHE A 235 18.32 -7.52 5.32
CA PHE A 235 19.73 -7.69 5.02
C PHE A 235 20.53 -6.60 5.73
N ASN A 236 21.75 -6.90 6.17
CA ASN A 236 22.57 -5.88 6.81
C ASN A 236 23.12 -4.90 5.76
N ARG A 237 23.47 -5.41 4.59
CA ARG A 237 24.11 -4.65 3.49
C ARG A 237 23.45 -4.92 2.15
N THR A 238 23.50 -3.93 1.27
CA THR A 238 23.05 -4.03 -0.13
C THR A 238 23.69 -5.21 -0.87
N THR A 239 24.96 -5.53 -0.60
CA THR A 239 25.66 -6.68 -1.19
C THR A 239 25.07 -8.03 -0.77
N GLU A 240 24.65 -8.17 0.49
CA GLU A 240 24.03 -9.40 0.98
C GLU A 240 22.67 -9.64 0.30
N LEU A 241 21.91 -8.57 0.06
CA LEU A 241 20.68 -8.62 -0.71
C LEU A 241 20.97 -9.06 -2.16
N ALA A 242 21.93 -8.42 -2.82
CA ALA A 242 22.34 -8.77 -4.18
C ALA A 242 22.74 -10.26 -4.31
N ASP A 243 23.60 -10.74 -3.42
CA ASP A 243 24.05 -12.13 -3.38
C ASP A 243 22.88 -13.11 -3.16
N TYR A 244 21.92 -12.73 -2.30
CA TYR A 244 20.73 -13.53 -2.07
C TYR A 244 19.84 -13.62 -3.33
N LEU A 245 19.61 -12.50 -4.00
CA LEU A 245 18.80 -12.44 -5.23
C LEU A 245 19.45 -13.26 -6.36
N GLN A 246 20.77 -13.18 -6.52
CA GLN A 246 21.50 -13.97 -7.52
C GLN A 246 21.38 -15.47 -7.26
N ARG A 247 21.59 -15.91 -6.02
CA ARG A 247 21.40 -17.33 -5.64
C ARG A 247 19.97 -17.79 -5.91
N LEU A 248 18.99 -16.98 -5.54
CA LEU A 248 17.58 -17.31 -5.70
C LEU A 248 17.18 -17.41 -7.18
N ALA A 249 17.63 -16.50 -8.04
CA ALA A 249 17.38 -16.57 -9.49
C ALA A 249 18.01 -17.82 -10.15
N SER A 250 19.12 -18.32 -9.58
CA SER A 250 19.79 -19.54 -10.07
C SER A 250 19.14 -20.85 -9.62
N ASP A 251 18.16 -20.80 -8.72
CA ASP A 251 17.46 -21.98 -8.18
C ASP A 251 15.95 -21.89 -8.46
N PRO A 252 15.46 -22.48 -9.57
CA PRO A 252 14.04 -22.49 -9.90
C PRO A 252 13.14 -23.13 -8.83
N THR A 253 13.68 -24.05 -8.03
CA THR A 253 12.93 -24.74 -6.97
C THR A 253 12.70 -23.80 -5.80
N GLU A 254 13.75 -23.15 -5.31
CA GLU A 254 13.63 -22.15 -4.23
C GLU A 254 12.85 -20.92 -4.69
N TYR A 255 13.10 -20.42 -5.90
CA TYR A 255 12.34 -19.30 -6.47
C TYR A 255 10.85 -19.62 -6.56
N GLY A 256 10.49 -20.83 -7.02
CA GLY A 256 9.11 -21.25 -7.13
C GLY A 256 8.33 -21.26 -5.81
N LYS A 257 9.01 -21.44 -4.66
CA LYS A 257 8.36 -21.45 -3.33
C LYS A 257 7.71 -20.12 -2.96
N PHE A 258 8.19 -19.00 -3.51
CA PHE A 258 7.61 -17.67 -3.30
C PHE A 258 6.16 -17.54 -3.79
N PHE A 259 5.69 -18.48 -4.61
CA PHE A 259 4.31 -18.50 -5.13
C PHE A 259 3.40 -19.50 -4.43
N TRP A 260 3.88 -20.19 -3.39
CA TRP A 260 3.12 -21.18 -2.63
C TRP A 260 1.79 -20.63 -2.09
N TRP A 261 1.77 -19.37 -1.69
CA TRP A 261 0.63 -18.72 -1.05
C TRP A 261 -0.56 -18.52 -2.02
N LYS A 262 -0.31 -18.39 -3.33
CA LYS A 262 -1.35 -18.02 -4.32
C LYS A 262 -2.50 -19.02 -4.38
N LYS A 263 -2.25 -20.31 -4.10
CA LYS A 263 -3.30 -21.33 -4.04
C LYS A 263 -4.24 -21.19 -2.84
N PHE A 264 -3.82 -20.47 -1.80
CA PHE A 264 -4.58 -20.25 -0.58
C PHE A 264 -5.24 -18.88 -0.54
N TYR A 265 -4.59 -17.86 -1.13
CA TYR A 265 -5.07 -16.49 -1.13
C TYR A 265 -5.16 -15.94 -2.56
N PRO A 266 -6.12 -16.42 -3.36
CA PRO A 266 -6.23 -16.03 -4.77
C PRO A 266 -6.77 -14.60 -4.95
N GLN A 267 -7.34 -13.98 -3.91
CA GLN A 267 -7.92 -12.65 -4.00
C GLN A 267 -6.85 -11.60 -3.68
N VAL A 268 -6.28 -10.97 -4.71
CA VAL A 268 -5.41 -9.80 -4.57
C VAL A 268 -6.13 -8.58 -5.14
N ARG A 269 -6.34 -7.55 -4.32
CA ARG A 269 -7.10 -6.36 -4.68
C ARG A 269 -6.29 -5.10 -4.43
N THR A 270 -6.42 -4.13 -5.33
CA THR A 270 -5.77 -2.81 -5.29
C THR A 270 -6.80 -1.67 -5.14
N LYS A 271 -8.09 -2.02 -5.03
CA LYS A 271 -9.16 -1.02 -4.94
C LYS A 271 -9.46 -0.70 -3.48
N ARG A 272 -9.22 0.55 -3.13
CA ARG A 272 -9.67 1.19 -1.90
C ARG A 272 -11.20 1.23 -1.88
N THR A 273 -11.81 0.75 -0.81
CA THR A 273 -13.26 0.82 -0.62
C THR A 273 -13.59 1.90 0.40
N ILE A 274 -14.62 2.71 0.13
CA ILE A 274 -15.12 3.71 1.07
C ILE A 274 -16.29 3.18 1.92
N ARG A 275 -16.70 1.92 1.72
CA ARG A 275 -17.99 1.39 2.18
C ARG A 275 -18.28 1.56 3.67
N GLY A 276 -17.32 1.36 4.54
CA GLY A 276 -17.53 1.53 5.97
C GLY A 276 -16.95 2.81 6.53
N LEU A 277 -16.56 3.75 5.68
CA LEU A 277 -16.73 5.13 6.11
C LEU A 277 -18.19 5.37 6.50
N CYS A 278 -19.16 4.91 5.68
CA CYS A 278 -20.58 5.01 5.99
C CYS A 278 -20.91 4.33 7.34
N ARG A 279 -20.47 3.09 7.52
CA ARG A 279 -20.70 2.33 8.76
C ARG A 279 -20.06 3.02 9.97
N ALA A 280 -18.80 3.44 9.86
CA ALA A 280 -18.11 4.13 10.94
C ALA A 280 -18.81 5.44 11.31
N ILE A 281 -19.33 6.19 10.34
CA ILE A 281 -20.14 7.39 10.57
C ILE A 281 -21.41 7.02 11.35
N GLN A 282 -22.16 6.01 10.90
CA GLN A 282 -23.39 5.58 11.58
C GLN A 282 -23.12 5.12 13.02
N GLU A 283 -22.15 4.24 13.23
CA GLU A 283 -21.75 3.76 14.56
C GLU A 283 -21.31 4.92 15.46
N PHE A 284 -20.51 5.85 14.93
CA PHE A 284 -20.02 7.00 15.69
C PHE A 284 -21.14 7.98 16.06
N SER A 285 -22.12 8.19 15.17
CA SER A 285 -23.29 9.05 15.43
C SER A 285 -24.16 8.57 16.58
N THR A 286 -24.11 7.26 16.92
CA THR A 286 -24.83 6.72 18.10
C THR A 286 -24.12 6.97 19.43
N ARG A 287 -22.87 7.47 19.44
CA ARG A 287 -22.09 7.66 20.66
C ARG A 287 -22.54 8.91 21.43
N PRO A 288 -22.64 8.83 22.79
CA PRO A 288 -22.98 9.99 23.61
C PRO A 288 -21.92 11.11 23.56
N ALA A 289 -20.64 10.73 23.50
CA ALA A 289 -19.53 11.65 23.30
C ALA A 289 -19.01 11.49 21.87
N ARG A 290 -19.06 12.57 21.10
CA ARG A 290 -18.58 12.62 19.71
C ARG A 290 -17.14 13.09 19.58
N THR A 291 -16.34 12.96 20.65
CA THR A 291 -14.92 13.33 20.62
C THR A 291 -14.13 12.32 19.81
N GLY A 292 -13.30 12.80 18.89
CA GLY A 292 -12.43 11.93 18.10
C GLY A 292 -11.34 11.25 18.92
N LYS A 293 -10.82 10.14 18.40
CA LYS A 293 -9.77 9.34 19.03
C LYS A 293 -8.46 10.13 19.25
N PHE A 294 -8.14 11.03 18.33
CA PHE A 294 -6.88 11.77 18.33
C PHE A 294 -7.13 13.25 18.59
N ALA A 295 -6.71 13.73 19.76
CA ALA A 295 -6.85 15.14 20.11
C ALA A 295 -5.96 16.06 19.25
N ASN A 296 -4.79 15.58 18.84
CA ASN A 296 -3.85 16.30 17.99
C ASN A 296 -3.53 15.44 16.76
N ILE A 297 -4.13 15.78 15.62
CA ILE A 297 -3.91 15.05 14.37
C ILE A 297 -2.46 15.19 13.89
N GLN A 298 -1.75 16.29 14.19
CA GLN A 298 -0.34 16.44 13.83
C GLN A 298 0.52 15.41 14.56
N SER A 299 0.34 15.30 15.87
CA SER A 299 1.11 14.36 16.69
C SER A 299 0.87 12.93 16.22
N TRP A 300 -0.39 12.55 16.00
CA TRP A 300 -0.68 11.22 15.48
C TRP A 300 -0.13 11.06 14.05
N TRP A 301 -0.51 11.93 13.11
CA TRP A 301 -0.25 11.72 11.68
C TRP A 301 1.20 11.95 11.27
N GLN A 302 1.88 12.96 11.81
CA GLN A 302 3.26 13.28 11.45
C GLN A 302 4.26 12.70 12.45
N ASP A 303 4.10 12.97 13.74
CA ASP A 303 5.13 12.63 14.74
C ASP A 303 5.16 11.12 15.04
N ASP A 304 4.00 10.50 15.24
CA ASP A 304 3.86 9.06 15.51
C ASP A 304 3.85 8.19 14.24
N SER A 305 4.12 8.78 13.08
CA SER A 305 4.14 8.08 11.78
C SER A 305 5.30 7.09 11.62
N GLN A 306 6.32 7.23 12.48
CA GLN A 306 7.58 6.48 12.40
C GLN A 306 8.19 6.53 10.99
N CYS A 307 8.02 7.66 10.29
CA CYS A 307 8.64 7.87 8.99
C CYS A 307 10.15 8.06 9.15
N ALA A 308 10.95 7.12 8.65
CA ALA A 308 12.39 7.26 8.56
C ALA A 308 12.77 8.07 7.31
N GLN A 309 13.76 8.95 7.47
CA GLN A 309 14.38 9.71 6.38
C GLN A 309 15.71 9.11 5.91
N VAL A 310 16.13 8.01 6.55
CA VAL A 310 17.35 7.26 6.22
C VAL A 310 17.00 5.80 5.95
N PRO A 311 17.75 5.11 5.09
CA PRO A 311 17.62 3.69 4.85
C PRO A 311 17.77 2.88 6.14
N ILE A 312 17.00 1.80 6.25
CA ILE A 312 17.15 0.82 7.34
C ILE A 312 18.32 -0.14 7.03
N ILE A 313 18.46 -0.53 5.75
CA ILE A 313 19.61 -1.29 5.24
C ILE A 313 20.85 -0.40 5.11
N GLN A 314 22.04 -0.92 5.42
CA GLN A 314 23.28 -0.20 5.15
C GLN A 314 23.56 -0.18 3.65
N LEU A 315 23.69 1.03 3.11
CA LEU A 315 23.94 1.23 1.69
C LEU A 315 25.35 0.78 1.28
N ILE A 316 26.36 0.96 2.15
CA ILE A 316 27.79 0.66 1.92
C ILE A 316 28.34 -0.15 3.10
#